data_AF-Q9AGB8-F1
#
_entry.id   AF-Q9AGB8-F1
#
_cell.length_a   1.000
_cell.length_b   1.000
_cell.length_c   1.000
_cell.angle_alpha   90.00
_cell.angle_beta   90.00
_cell.angle_gamma   90.00
#
_symmetry.space_group_name_H-M   'P 1'
#
loop_
_entity.id
_entity.type
_entity.pdbx_description
1 polymer ?
#
loop_
_entity_poly.entity_id
_entity_poly.type
_entity_poly.pdbx_seq_one_letter_code
_entity_poly.pdbx_strand_id
1 'polypeptide(L)' 'HDSGLFTWDYLFELATRQEQLWADYLAQLGAAGKSRDPDESVVRLML' A
#
# COMPACT_ATOMS: atom_id res chain seq x y z
N HIS A 1 -7.08 -9.05 -15.07
CA HIS A 1 -6.20 -8.17 -14.26
C HIS A 1 -4.75 -8.30 -14.75
N ASP A 2 -4.57 -8.59 -16.04
CA ASP A 2 -3.34 -9.21 -16.58
C ASP A 2 -2.82 -8.38 -17.77
N SER A 3 -3.35 -7.16 -17.88
CA SER A 3 -2.98 -6.15 -18.85
C SER A 3 -2.38 -4.96 -18.11
N GLY A 4 -1.40 -4.32 -18.73
CA GLY A 4 -0.66 -3.20 -18.18
C GLY A 4 0.75 -3.19 -18.76
N LEU A 5 1.30 -1.99 -18.98
CA LEU A 5 2.68 -1.81 -19.38
C LEU A 5 3.40 -1.04 -18.29
N PHE A 6 4.51 -1.59 -17.82
CA PHE A 6 5.45 -0.90 -16.95
C PHE A 6 6.71 -0.61 -17.75
N THR A 7 7.15 0.64 -17.75
CA THR A 7 8.44 1.00 -18.35
C THR A 7 9.57 0.52 -17.44
N TRP A 8 10.76 0.31 -18.01
CA TRP A 8 11.94 -0.06 -17.24
C TRP A 8 12.29 1.00 -16.18
N ASP A 9 12.19 2.28 -16.53
CA ASP A 9 12.44 3.38 -15.60
C ASP A 9 11.47 3.35 -14.42
N TYR A 10 10.20 3.04 -14.67
CA TYR A 10 9.20 2.93 -13.60
C TYR A 10 9.48 1.73 -12.68
N LEU A 11 9.86 0.57 -13.23
CA LEU A 11 10.24 -0.58 -12.41
C LEU A 11 11.48 -0.28 -11.56
N PHE A 12 12.45 0.45 -12.10
CA PHE A 12 13.63 0.88 -11.37
C PHE A 12 13.29 1.87 -10.25
N GLU A 13 12.39 2.83 -10.52
CA GLU A 13 11.87 3.74 -9.51
C GLU A 13 11.18 2.97 -8.37
N LEU A 14 10.29 2.03 -8.70
CA LEU A 14 9.61 1.21 -7.70
C LEU A 14 10.61 0.42 -6.84
N ALA A 15 11.64 -0.15 -7.44
CA ALA A 15 12.66 -0.91 -6.71
C ALA A 15 13.47 -0.02 -5.75
N THR A 16 13.84 1.18 -6.18
CA THR A 16 14.68 2.11 -5.40
C THR A 16 13.90 2.88 -4.34
N ARG A 17 12.60 3.11 -4.55
CA ARG A 17 11.73 3.87 -3.64
C ARG A 17 10.77 2.99 -2.84
N GLN A 18 10.93 1.67 -2.90
CA GLN A 18 10.00 0.69 -2.32
C GLN A 18 9.64 1.00 -0.87
N GLU A 19 10.64 1.27 -0.02
CA GLU A 19 10.43 1.53 1.40
C GLU A 19 9.57 2.78 1.65
N GLN A 20 9.91 3.89 0.98
CA GLN A 20 9.17 5.15 1.10
C GLN A 20 7.73 5.00 0.60
N LEU A 21 7.55 4.45 -0.60
CA LEU A 21 6.23 4.27 -1.21
C LEU A 21 5.35 3.33 -0.38
N TRP A 22 5.97 2.33 0.26
CA TRP A 22 5.27 1.42 1.14
C TRP A 22 4.81 2.08 2.44
N ALA A 23 5.69 2.84 3.09
CA ALA A 23 5.34 3.60 4.29
C ALA A 23 4.20 4.59 4.01
N ASP A 24 4.25 5.30 2.88
CA ASP A 24 3.20 6.24 2.46
C ASP A 24 1.87 5.53 2.19
N TYR A 25 1.92 4.35 1.55
CA TYR A 25 0.73 3.53 1.33
C TYR A 25 0.10 3.07 2.65
N LEU A 26 0.89 2.59 3.61
CA LEU A 26 0.38 2.14 4.91
C LEU A 26 -0.21 3.29 5.73
N ALA A 27 0.41 4.47 5.69
CA ALA A 27 -0.12 5.67 6.34
C ALA A 27 -1.50 6.06 5.77
N GLN A 28 -1.63 6.08 4.44
CA GLN A 28 -2.91 6.33 3.77
C GLN A 28 -3.96 5.28 4.10
N LEU A 29 -3.57 4.00 4.14
CA LEU A 29 -4.46 2.90 4.45
C LEU A 29 -5.00 2.99 5.89
N GLY A 30 -4.12 3.29 6.85
CA GLY A 30 -4.49 3.49 8.25
C GLY A 30 -5.38 4.72 8.46
N ALA A 31 -5.09 5.82 7.77
CA ALA A 31 -5.93 7.02 7.77
C ALA A 31 -7.33 6.77 7.19
N ALA A 32 -7.42 5.90 6.17
CA ALA A 32 -8.69 5.45 5.61
C ALA A 32 -9.42 4.40 6.49
N GLY A 33 -8.81 3.96 7.58
CA GLY A 33 -9.32 2.90 8.45
C GLY A 33 -9.51 1.56 7.74
N LYS A 34 -8.68 1.29 6.73
CA LYS A 34 -8.66 0.05 5.96
C LYS A 34 -7.48 -0.81 6.37
N SER A 35 -7.51 -2.06 5.94
CA SER A 35 -6.41 -3.01 6.10
C SER A 35 -6.07 -3.72 4.81
N ARG A 36 -4.85 -4.26 4.78
CA ARG A 36 -4.38 -5.20 3.76
C ARG A 36 -4.77 -6.63 4.08
N ASP A 37 -5.04 -6.94 5.34
CA ASP A 37 -5.49 -8.25 5.74
C ASP A 37 -6.97 -8.38 5.34
N PRO A 38 -7.30 -9.31 4.43
CA PRO A 38 -8.67 -9.49 3.95
C PRO A 38 -9.63 -9.95 5.06
N ASP A 39 -9.10 -10.51 6.16
CA ASP A 39 -9.87 -11.01 7.29
C ASP A 39 -9.91 -10.01 8.46
N GLU A 40 -9.39 -8.78 8.28
CA GLU A 40 -9.40 -7.78 9.35
C GLU A 40 -10.81 -7.27 9.66
N SER A 41 -11.29 -7.60 10.85
CA SER A 41 -12.42 -6.93 11.48
C SER A 41 -11.92 -5.74 12.29
N VAL A 42 -12.09 -4.52 11.76
CA VAL A 42 -11.69 -3.25 12.41
C VAL A 42 -12.54 -2.97 13.66
N VAL A 43 -12.29 -3.69 14.76
CA VAL A 43 -12.87 -3.38 16.07
C VAL A 43 -12.01 -2.29 16.73
N ARG A 44 -12.38 -1.02 16.54
CA ARG A 44 -11.81 0.09 17.32
C ARG A 44 -12.53 0.21 18.67
N LEU A 45 -11.94 -0.36 19.71
CA LEU A 45 -12.23 0.06 21.08
C LEU A 45 -11.36 1.28 21.39
N MET A 46 -11.94 2.47 21.24
CA MET A 46 -11.38 3.67 21.83
C MET A 46 -11.80 3.70 23.30
N LEU A 47 -10.82 3.60 24.21
CA LEU A 47 -10.96 3.96 25.63
C LEU A 47 -10.37 5.36 25.84
#